data_AF-A0AA90NIX8-F1
#
_entry.id   AF-A0AA90NIX8-F1
#
_cell.length_a   1.000
_cell.length_b   1.000
_cell.length_c   1.000
_cell.angle_alpha   90.00
_cell.angle_beta   90.00
_cell.angle_gamma   90.00
#
_symmetry.space_group_name_H-M   'P 1'
#
loop_
_entity.id
_entity.type
_entity.pdbx_description
1 polymer ?
#
loop_
_entity_poly.entity_id
_entity_poly.type
_entity_poly.pdbx_seq_one_letter_code
_entity_poly.pdbx_strand_id
1 'polypeptide(L)'
;MRMFRELVSRRDDHSATKDAGDLYSMRPSPRKIRLLIDLESVTDRPDTEADSLLQGLCGYDNVETLVIEMSKVRTSDEERASAVEPEHQDGSVVLTDVTAHNGPFSLPGPRYLWEVIGDRPHFDRSVTTSSHGWVSPLPQLTETYQLAAARRRSAVPDELKPDIDRAVLLAETGRAIDYDLVVSEAVECGGEVAIATRANVVTRAQAIPIVAHYLRCQQVYPMHPVAPTRRHTMNRQGFYIETVYACSPGLWHWLGKCEITARSHPESAAFLSECHAIIGRLSRALRARDSLMAALGAKQTPDAVDDGLDALDHALLSLCGAVDVLARSLHSALKLPEEKRRHAKLHVRQGYNQLLKPFPGGEMRSRVDAAQAELDVVFKLRNTIHSEVLDAIGATDFEPNGTLFPRAGELDILLPDEIADAAVDLDDVTRSAWGISGPRARLDALLDQSFATVFTFIDHLCRLIAAEFLLDRDPVLYLDVLGAQSPSGADSIPTGYDSLKRPRLDG
;
A
#
# COMPACT_ATOMS: atom_id res chain seq x y z
N MET A 1 -22.55 -5.37 -12.50
CA MET A 1 -23.35 -6.54 -12.96
C MET A 1 -22.96 -7.10 -14.33
N ARG A 2 -22.92 -6.34 -15.44
CA ARG A 2 -22.43 -6.86 -16.75
C ARG A 2 -20.90 -6.91 -16.86
N MET A 3 -20.20 -6.02 -16.15
CA MET A 3 -18.76 -5.78 -16.35
C MET A 3 -17.79 -6.76 -15.68
N PHE A 4 -18.08 -7.31 -14.48
CA PHE A 4 -17.30 -8.44 -13.95
C PHE A 4 -17.53 -9.72 -14.76
N ARG A 5 -18.71 -9.85 -15.41
CA ARG A 5 -19.01 -10.94 -16.35
C ARG A 5 -18.31 -10.79 -17.71
N GLU A 6 -18.06 -9.57 -18.15
CA GLU A 6 -17.40 -9.26 -19.44
C GLU A 6 -15.86 -9.34 -19.40
N LEU A 7 -15.23 -9.40 -18.22
CA LEU A 7 -13.77 -9.62 -18.05
C LEU A 7 -13.28 -11.00 -18.53
N VAL A 8 -14.21 -11.88 -18.91
CA VAL A 8 -14.00 -13.28 -19.30
C VAL A 8 -13.98 -13.46 -20.83
N SER A 9 -14.34 -12.45 -21.61
CA SER A 9 -14.44 -12.58 -23.06
C SER A 9 -13.77 -11.41 -23.78
N ARG A 10 -12.49 -11.57 -24.15
CA ARG A 10 -11.99 -11.24 -25.51
C ARG A 10 -10.48 -11.36 -25.67
N ARG A 11 -10.11 -12.00 -26.79
CA ARG A 11 -8.80 -11.94 -27.44
C ARG A 11 -8.67 -10.60 -28.16
N ASP A 12 -7.58 -9.89 -27.89
CA ASP A 12 -7.00 -8.94 -28.85
C ASP A 12 -5.62 -9.46 -29.23
N ASP A 13 -5.43 -9.70 -30.54
CA ASP A 13 -4.17 -10.08 -31.15
C ASP A 13 -3.21 -8.89 -31.19
N HIS A 14 -1.95 -9.11 -30.75
CA HIS A 14 -0.64 -8.49 -31.08
C HIS A 14 0.27 -8.69 -29.85
N SER A 15 1.50 -9.22 -29.86
CA SER A 15 2.54 -9.47 -30.87
C SER A 15 3.36 -10.71 -30.46
N ALA A 16 4.06 -11.32 -31.42
CA ALA A 16 4.91 -12.48 -31.23
C ALA A 16 6.35 -12.09 -30.86
N THR A 17 6.70 -12.22 -29.58
CA THR A 17 8.10 -12.43 -29.18
C THR A 17 8.14 -13.38 -27.98
N LYS A 18 8.03 -14.67 -28.29
CA LYS A 18 8.73 -15.71 -27.53
C LYS A 18 10.05 -15.94 -28.26
N ASP A 19 11.14 -15.95 -27.50
CA ASP A 19 12.34 -16.75 -27.78
C ASP A 19 13.18 -16.38 -29.01
N ALA A 20 13.62 -15.12 -29.09
CA ALA A 20 14.81 -14.77 -29.86
C ALA A 20 15.65 -13.70 -29.13
N GLY A 21 16.54 -14.17 -28.26
CA GLY A 21 17.78 -13.47 -27.90
C GLY A 21 17.62 -12.16 -27.12
N ASP A 22 17.27 -12.26 -25.84
CA ASP A 22 17.69 -11.25 -24.87
C ASP A 22 18.63 -11.94 -23.87
N LEU A 23 19.85 -11.41 -23.71
CA LEU A 23 20.90 -11.95 -22.83
C LEU A 23 20.48 -12.00 -21.33
N TYR A 24 19.28 -11.52 -21.00
CA TYR A 24 18.70 -11.45 -19.66
C TYR A 24 17.46 -12.33 -19.46
N SER A 25 17.27 -13.38 -20.27
CA SER A 25 16.22 -14.41 -20.10
C SER A 25 16.29 -15.20 -18.78
N MET A 26 17.24 -14.88 -17.91
CA MET A 26 17.39 -15.38 -16.54
C MET A 26 16.51 -14.65 -15.50
N ARG A 27 15.70 -13.66 -15.87
CA ARG A 27 14.64 -13.21 -14.96
C ARG A 27 13.51 -14.23 -15.02
N PRO A 28 13.28 -15.07 -13.98
CA PRO A 28 12.04 -15.83 -13.92
C PRO A 28 10.88 -14.86 -14.13
N SER A 29 9.92 -15.24 -14.99
CA SER A 29 8.70 -14.45 -15.17
C SER A 29 8.16 -14.12 -13.78
N PRO A 30 7.91 -12.84 -13.46
CA PRO A 30 7.51 -12.45 -12.12
C PRO A 30 6.26 -13.24 -11.70
N ARG A 31 6.36 -13.98 -10.59
CA ARG A 31 5.25 -14.80 -10.04
C ARG A 31 4.03 -13.90 -9.87
N LYS A 32 2.91 -14.22 -10.53
CA LYS A 32 1.64 -13.50 -10.42
C LYS A 32 1.10 -13.52 -8.99
N ILE A 33 0.44 -12.44 -8.56
CA ILE A 33 -0.38 -12.45 -7.34
C ILE A 33 -1.76 -13.03 -7.67
N ARG A 34 -2.22 -13.99 -6.89
CA ARG A 34 -3.47 -14.74 -7.14
C ARG A 34 -4.56 -14.37 -6.13
N LEU A 35 -5.73 -13.99 -6.63
CA LEU A 35 -6.88 -13.56 -5.82
C LEU A 35 -8.09 -14.48 -6.06
N LEU A 36 -8.64 -15.01 -4.97
CA LEU A 36 -9.90 -15.74 -4.98
C LEU A 36 -10.98 -14.83 -4.42
N ILE A 37 -11.94 -14.43 -5.25
CA ILE A 37 -12.97 -13.45 -4.88
C ILE A 37 -14.26 -14.18 -4.49
N ASP A 38 -14.69 -14.01 -3.25
CA ASP A 38 -16.01 -14.43 -2.77
C ASP A 38 -17.07 -13.46 -3.33
N LEU A 39 -17.65 -13.83 -4.46
CA LEU A 39 -18.49 -12.96 -5.28
C LEU A 39 -19.77 -12.54 -4.55
N GLU A 40 -20.33 -13.43 -3.73
CA GLU A 40 -21.55 -13.16 -2.96
C GLU A 40 -21.29 -12.10 -1.89
N SER A 41 -20.24 -12.29 -1.08
CA SER A 41 -19.93 -11.33 -0.01
C SER A 41 -19.64 -9.92 -0.53
N VAL A 42 -18.97 -9.85 -1.68
CA VAL A 42 -18.64 -8.60 -2.38
C VAL A 42 -19.89 -7.94 -2.97
N THR A 43 -20.82 -8.75 -3.50
CA THR A 43 -22.07 -8.26 -4.09
C THR A 43 -23.06 -7.76 -3.03
N ASP A 44 -23.13 -8.43 -1.89
CA ASP A 44 -24.06 -8.10 -0.81
C ASP A 44 -23.75 -6.76 -0.12
N ARG A 45 -22.50 -6.29 -0.21
CA ARG A 45 -22.04 -5.01 0.33
C ARG A 45 -21.42 -4.15 -0.77
N PRO A 46 -22.22 -3.48 -1.63
CA PRO A 46 -21.65 -2.73 -2.75
C PRO A 46 -20.77 -1.57 -2.28
N ASP A 47 -19.55 -1.48 -2.82
CA ASP A 47 -18.65 -0.35 -2.66
C ASP A 47 -18.12 0.02 -4.05
N THR A 48 -18.79 0.99 -4.68
CA THR A 48 -18.55 1.35 -6.08
C THR A 48 -17.11 1.80 -6.33
N GLU A 49 -16.48 2.46 -5.35
CA GLU A 49 -15.12 2.98 -5.49
C GLU A 49 -14.12 1.83 -5.35
N ALA A 50 -14.22 1.04 -4.29
CA ALA A 50 -13.35 -0.11 -4.08
C ALA A 50 -13.48 -1.14 -5.22
N ASP A 51 -14.71 -1.36 -5.72
CA ASP A 51 -14.98 -2.23 -6.87
C ASP A 51 -14.26 -1.74 -8.12
N SER A 52 -14.38 -0.44 -8.44
CA SER A 52 -13.73 0.14 -9.61
C SER A 52 -12.20 0.06 -9.52
N LEU A 53 -11.63 0.33 -8.35
CA LEU A 53 -10.20 0.27 -8.12
C LEU A 53 -9.67 -1.16 -8.20
N LEU A 54 -10.29 -2.10 -7.47
CA LEU A 54 -9.88 -3.50 -7.48
C LEU A 54 -10.04 -4.10 -8.88
N GLN A 55 -11.14 -3.81 -9.58
CA GLN A 55 -11.35 -4.26 -10.96
C GLN A 55 -10.25 -3.74 -11.90
N GLY A 56 -9.85 -2.47 -11.76
CA GLY A 56 -8.74 -1.91 -12.53
C GLY A 56 -7.41 -2.63 -12.27
N LEU A 57 -7.14 -3.00 -11.02
CA LEU A 57 -5.94 -3.73 -10.62
C LEU A 57 -5.95 -5.20 -11.08
N CYS A 58 -7.10 -5.88 -11.00
CA CYS A 58 -7.31 -7.23 -11.52
C CYS A 58 -7.12 -7.32 -13.05
N GLY A 59 -7.14 -6.17 -13.73
CA GLY A 59 -6.88 -6.09 -15.14
C GLY A 59 -5.42 -6.31 -15.51
N TYR A 60 -4.42 -6.23 -14.61
CA TYR A 60 -2.99 -6.30 -14.96
C TYR A 60 -2.49 -7.75 -15.13
N ASP A 61 -1.49 -7.97 -16.01
CA ASP A 61 -1.01 -9.33 -16.36
C ASP A 61 -0.35 -10.08 -15.19
N ASN A 62 0.14 -9.34 -14.21
CA ASN A 62 0.75 -9.87 -12.99
C ASN A 62 -0.30 -10.22 -11.91
N VAL A 63 -1.59 -10.02 -12.18
CA VAL A 63 -2.70 -10.28 -11.25
C VAL A 63 -3.59 -11.36 -11.83
N GLU A 64 -3.70 -12.48 -11.13
CA GLU A 64 -4.56 -13.60 -11.47
C GLU A 64 -5.79 -13.59 -10.58
N THR A 65 -6.97 -13.81 -11.16
CA THR A 65 -8.24 -13.75 -10.44
C THR A 65 -9.11 -14.94 -10.77
N LEU A 66 -9.65 -15.56 -9.72
CA LEU A 66 -10.77 -16.48 -9.79
C LEU A 66 -11.92 -15.98 -8.92
N VAL A 67 -13.12 -16.42 -9.25
CA VAL A 67 -14.33 -16.12 -8.48
C VAL A 67 -14.93 -17.40 -7.91
N ILE A 68 -15.53 -17.30 -6.73
CA ILE A 68 -16.26 -18.40 -6.09
C ILE A 68 -17.60 -17.88 -5.56
N GLU A 69 -18.63 -18.71 -5.71
CA GLU A 69 -19.99 -18.47 -5.21
C GLU A 69 -20.37 -19.63 -4.28
N MET A 70 -20.33 -19.39 -2.97
CA MET A 70 -20.52 -20.45 -1.97
C MET A 70 -21.97 -20.97 -1.90
N SER A 71 -22.95 -20.19 -2.34
CA SER A 71 -24.35 -20.63 -2.51
C SER A 71 -24.51 -21.65 -3.64
N LYS A 72 -23.52 -21.77 -4.54
CA LYS A 72 -23.51 -22.73 -5.64
C LYS A 72 -22.72 -24.01 -5.32
N VAL A 73 -22.48 -24.30 -4.05
CA VAL A 73 -21.93 -25.61 -3.64
C VAL A 73 -22.92 -26.69 -4.05
N ARG A 74 -22.50 -27.57 -4.95
CA ARG A 74 -23.33 -28.64 -5.52
C ARG A 74 -23.45 -29.78 -4.53
N THR A 75 -24.58 -30.48 -4.51
CA THR A 75 -24.67 -31.78 -3.85
C THR A 75 -24.45 -32.88 -4.88
N SER A 76 -23.66 -33.91 -4.53
CA SER A 76 -23.33 -35.01 -5.45
C SER A 76 -24.55 -35.78 -5.97
N ASP A 77 -25.69 -35.66 -5.28
CA ASP A 77 -26.93 -36.36 -5.61
C ASP A 77 -27.84 -35.58 -6.59
N GLU A 78 -27.73 -34.24 -6.69
CA GLU A 78 -28.62 -33.41 -7.52
C GLU A 78 -28.19 -33.31 -8.99
N GLU A 79 -26.91 -33.52 -9.33
CA GLU A 79 -26.40 -33.25 -10.69
C GLU A 79 -26.27 -34.46 -11.62
N ARG A 80 -26.45 -35.70 -11.13
CA ARG A 80 -26.62 -36.85 -12.05
C ARG A 80 -27.96 -36.82 -12.80
N ALA A 81 -28.91 -35.98 -12.39
CA ALA A 81 -30.28 -35.98 -12.92
C ALA A 81 -30.57 -34.84 -13.93
N SER A 82 -29.74 -33.80 -14.03
CA SER A 82 -29.96 -32.66 -14.93
C SER A 82 -28.76 -32.45 -15.85
N ALA A 83 -28.75 -33.15 -16.99
CA ALA A 83 -27.79 -32.98 -18.08
C ALA A 83 -28.03 -31.68 -18.89
N VAL A 84 -28.06 -30.56 -18.20
CA VAL A 84 -27.89 -29.23 -18.80
C VAL A 84 -26.72 -28.63 -18.03
N GLU A 85 -25.52 -28.75 -18.61
CA GLU A 85 -24.34 -28.06 -18.09
C GLU A 85 -24.70 -26.56 -17.95
N PRO A 86 -24.68 -26.00 -16.73
CA PRO A 86 -24.80 -24.55 -16.57
C PRO A 86 -23.76 -23.88 -17.47
N GLU A 87 -24.08 -22.75 -18.11
CA GLU A 87 -23.07 -21.94 -18.79
C GLU A 87 -21.94 -21.61 -17.79
N HIS A 88 -20.87 -22.40 -17.83
CA HIS A 88 -19.76 -22.26 -16.92
C HIS A 88 -18.92 -21.08 -17.37
N GLN A 89 -18.69 -20.17 -16.44
CA GLN A 89 -17.92 -18.97 -16.72
C GLN A 89 -16.45 -19.31 -16.50
N ASP A 90 -15.63 -19.19 -17.54
CA ASP A 90 -14.17 -19.37 -17.44
C ASP A 90 -13.61 -18.49 -16.29
N GLY A 91 -12.75 -19.07 -15.47
CA GLY A 91 -12.17 -18.39 -14.31
C GLY A 91 -13.03 -18.45 -13.04
N SER A 92 -13.88 -19.47 -12.90
CA SER A 92 -14.66 -19.73 -11.68
C SER A 92 -14.17 -21.00 -10.96
N VAL A 93 -14.33 -21.02 -9.63
CA VAL A 93 -14.12 -22.20 -8.80
C VAL A 93 -15.48 -22.75 -8.40
N VAL A 94 -15.69 -24.04 -8.64
CA VAL A 94 -16.90 -24.76 -8.24
C VAL A 94 -16.57 -25.77 -7.16
N LEU A 95 -17.43 -25.81 -6.14
CA LEU A 95 -17.37 -26.77 -5.06
C LEU A 95 -18.51 -27.77 -5.18
N THR A 96 -18.21 -29.06 -5.01
CA THR A 96 -19.19 -30.15 -4.94
C THR A 96 -19.03 -30.88 -3.62
N ASP A 97 -20.08 -30.88 -2.81
CA ASP A 97 -20.18 -31.71 -1.62
C ASP A 97 -20.26 -33.18 -2.01
N VAL A 98 -19.23 -33.94 -1.62
CA VAL A 98 -19.12 -35.38 -1.86
C VAL A 98 -19.12 -36.17 -0.55
N THR A 99 -19.60 -35.55 0.54
CA THR A 99 -19.60 -36.14 1.89
C THR A 99 -20.34 -37.47 1.91
N ALA A 100 -21.45 -37.59 1.19
CA ALA A 100 -22.23 -38.83 1.07
C ALA A 100 -21.51 -39.97 0.33
N HIS A 101 -20.45 -39.67 -0.42
CA HIS A 101 -19.69 -40.62 -1.23
C HIS A 101 -18.34 -40.99 -0.62
N ASN A 102 -18.15 -40.64 0.66
CA ASN A 102 -16.99 -41.02 1.43
C ASN A 102 -16.89 -42.56 1.54
N GLY A 103 -15.88 -43.13 0.87
CA GLY A 103 -15.56 -44.54 1.00
C GLY A 103 -15.09 -44.92 2.42
N PRO A 104 -15.01 -46.21 2.75
CA PRO A 104 -14.69 -46.68 4.12
C PRO A 104 -13.29 -46.29 4.63
N PHE A 105 -12.43 -45.76 3.76
CA PHE A 105 -11.06 -45.31 4.07
C PHE A 105 -10.89 -43.78 4.01
N SER A 106 -11.98 -43.02 3.93
CA SER A 106 -11.94 -41.56 3.89
C SER A 106 -11.84 -40.96 5.29
N LEU A 107 -11.30 -39.73 5.37
CA LEU A 107 -11.30 -38.97 6.62
C LEU A 107 -12.75 -38.72 7.07
N PRO A 108 -13.07 -38.83 8.37
CA PRO A 108 -14.40 -38.56 8.86
C PRO A 108 -14.76 -37.08 8.64
N GLY A 109 -16.05 -36.80 8.43
CA GLY A 109 -16.59 -35.45 8.30
C GLY A 109 -16.86 -35.00 6.86
N PRO A 110 -17.20 -33.70 6.68
CA PRO A 110 -17.51 -33.13 5.39
C PRO A 110 -16.30 -33.19 4.43
N ARG A 111 -16.60 -33.39 3.15
CA ARG A 111 -15.61 -33.44 2.07
C ARG A 111 -16.16 -32.77 0.83
N TYR A 112 -15.37 -31.88 0.25
CA TYR A 112 -15.74 -31.14 -0.95
C TYR A 112 -14.70 -31.39 -2.05
N LEU A 113 -15.18 -31.65 -3.26
CA LEU A 113 -14.39 -31.55 -4.49
C LEU A 113 -14.36 -30.08 -4.90
N TRP A 114 -13.19 -29.54 -5.18
CA TRP A 114 -13.06 -28.26 -5.87
C TRP A 114 -12.60 -28.50 -7.30
N GLU A 115 -13.10 -27.67 -8.22
CA GLU A 115 -12.74 -27.66 -9.64
C GLU A 115 -12.59 -26.22 -10.12
N VAL A 116 -11.47 -25.91 -10.75
CA VAL A 116 -11.24 -24.65 -11.46
C VAL A 116 -11.77 -24.82 -12.88
N ILE A 117 -12.83 -24.09 -13.21
CA ILE A 117 -13.48 -24.18 -14.51
C ILE A 117 -12.81 -23.23 -15.50
N GLY A 118 -12.41 -23.82 -16.62
CA GLY A 118 -11.97 -23.13 -17.81
C GLY A 118 -10.46 -22.94 -17.86
N ASP A 119 -9.94 -23.03 -19.06
CA ASP A 119 -8.57 -22.67 -19.37
C ASP A 119 -8.56 -21.15 -19.62
N ARG A 120 -8.20 -20.33 -18.64
CA ARG A 120 -8.10 -18.88 -18.86
C ARG A 120 -6.76 -18.60 -19.56
N PRO A 121 -6.73 -18.22 -20.85
CA PRO A 121 -5.49 -17.83 -21.48
C PRO A 121 -5.02 -16.53 -20.84
N HIS A 122 -3.87 -16.59 -20.19
CA HIS A 122 -3.19 -15.40 -19.73
C HIS A 122 -2.56 -14.66 -20.92
N PHE A 123 -2.33 -13.36 -20.78
CA PHE A 123 -1.69 -12.54 -21.81
C PHE A 123 -0.26 -13.04 -22.16
N ASP A 124 0.44 -13.64 -21.19
CA ASP A 124 1.75 -14.31 -21.37
C ASP A 124 1.66 -15.70 -22.05
N ARG A 125 0.46 -16.10 -22.50
CA ARG A 125 0.15 -17.41 -23.08
C ARG A 125 0.27 -18.60 -22.11
N SER A 126 0.46 -18.36 -20.81
CA SER A 126 0.17 -19.40 -19.82
C SER A 126 -1.33 -19.62 -19.75
N VAL A 127 -1.76 -20.75 -19.21
CA VAL A 127 -3.17 -21.08 -19.04
C VAL A 127 -3.36 -21.42 -17.57
N THR A 128 -4.41 -20.89 -16.94
CA THR A 128 -4.88 -21.44 -15.67
C THR A 128 -5.34 -22.86 -15.98
N THR A 129 -4.49 -23.85 -15.72
CA THR A 129 -4.81 -25.22 -16.08
C THR A 129 -6.01 -25.65 -15.26
N SER A 130 -7.07 -26.10 -15.93
CA SER A 130 -8.15 -26.84 -15.29
C SER A 130 -7.56 -27.83 -14.28
N SER A 131 -7.93 -27.66 -13.03
CA SER A 131 -7.40 -28.42 -11.91
C SER A 131 -8.52 -28.73 -10.95
N HIS A 132 -8.40 -29.88 -10.30
CA HIS A 132 -9.38 -30.33 -9.34
C HIS A 132 -8.68 -31.03 -8.17
N GLY A 133 -9.34 -31.02 -7.02
CA GLY A 133 -8.82 -31.65 -5.83
C GLY A 133 -9.89 -31.72 -4.75
N TRP A 134 -9.48 -32.15 -3.56
CA TRP A 134 -10.42 -32.33 -2.45
C TRP A 134 -9.98 -31.53 -1.23
N VAL A 135 -10.95 -30.99 -0.50
CA VAL A 135 -10.76 -30.42 0.82
C VAL A 135 -11.63 -31.16 1.83
N SER A 136 -11.12 -31.34 3.04
CA SER A 136 -11.86 -31.91 4.17
C SER A 136 -11.72 -30.97 5.36
N PRO A 137 -12.66 -30.03 5.54
CA PRO A 137 -12.51 -28.94 6.50
C PRO A 137 -12.82 -29.34 7.95
N LEU A 138 -13.18 -30.60 8.24
CA LEU A 138 -13.61 -31.03 9.58
C LEU A 138 -12.65 -30.60 10.71
N PRO A 139 -11.31 -30.77 10.58
CA PRO A 139 -10.40 -30.34 11.64
C PRO A 139 -10.49 -28.83 11.88
N GLN A 140 -10.56 -28.03 10.81
CA GLN A 140 -10.62 -26.58 10.87
C GLN A 140 -11.96 -26.07 11.39
N LEU A 141 -13.06 -26.74 11.02
CA LEU A 141 -14.38 -26.47 11.56
C LEU A 141 -14.37 -26.68 13.07
N THR A 142 -13.86 -27.83 13.53
CA THR A 142 -13.82 -28.18 14.96
C THR A 142 -13.04 -27.15 15.77
N GLU A 143 -11.85 -26.77 15.30
CA GLU A 143 -11.00 -25.76 15.92
C GLU A 143 -11.70 -24.38 15.96
N THR A 144 -12.27 -23.96 14.83
CA THR A 144 -12.95 -22.67 14.71
C THR A 144 -14.17 -22.58 15.62
N TYR A 145 -14.98 -23.63 15.70
CA TYR A 145 -16.14 -23.68 16.60
C TYR A 145 -15.74 -23.58 18.07
N GLN A 146 -14.67 -24.26 18.48
CA GLN A 146 -14.17 -24.19 19.85
C GLN A 146 -13.73 -22.77 20.22
N LEU A 147 -12.99 -22.10 19.34
CA LEU A 147 -12.56 -20.71 19.54
C LEU A 147 -13.74 -19.73 19.57
N ALA A 148 -14.69 -19.90 18.65
CA ALA A 148 -15.90 -19.06 18.60
C ALA A 148 -16.74 -19.21 19.88
N ALA A 149 -16.94 -20.44 20.37
CA ALA A 149 -17.67 -20.73 21.60
C ALA A 149 -16.97 -20.17 22.85
N ALA A 150 -15.63 -20.21 22.91
CA ALA A 150 -14.87 -19.65 24.03
C ALA A 150 -15.02 -18.12 24.14
N ARG A 151 -15.13 -17.43 23.00
CA ARG A 151 -15.23 -15.96 22.95
C ARG A 151 -16.65 -15.44 23.13
N ARG A 152 -17.65 -16.10 22.56
CA ARG A 152 -19.06 -15.67 22.61
C ARG A 152 -19.82 -16.48 23.66
N ARG A 153 -19.60 -16.17 24.96
CA ARG A 153 -20.24 -16.83 26.11
C ARG A 153 -21.78 -16.86 26.08
N SER A 154 -22.43 -16.10 25.18
CA SER A 154 -23.89 -15.96 25.07
C SER A 154 -24.46 -16.25 23.68
N ALA A 155 -23.67 -16.65 22.68
CA ALA A 155 -24.20 -16.96 21.34
C ALA A 155 -24.64 -18.43 21.26
N VAL A 156 -25.81 -18.68 20.66
CA VAL A 156 -26.29 -20.05 20.39
C VAL A 156 -25.44 -20.64 19.25
N PRO A 157 -24.74 -21.77 19.45
CA PRO A 157 -23.82 -22.34 18.44
C PRO A 157 -24.47 -22.63 17.08
N ASP A 158 -25.77 -22.94 17.06
CA ASP A 158 -26.50 -23.28 15.83
C ASP A 158 -26.73 -22.09 14.90
N GLU A 159 -26.79 -20.85 15.43
CA GLU A 159 -27.02 -19.65 14.62
C GLU A 159 -25.75 -19.20 13.87
N LEU A 160 -24.57 -19.53 14.38
CA LEU A 160 -23.27 -19.14 13.80
C LEU A 160 -22.70 -20.17 12.82
N LYS A 161 -23.31 -21.36 12.79
CA LYS A 161 -22.83 -22.52 12.06
C LYS A 161 -22.70 -22.26 10.54
N PRO A 162 -23.70 -21.70 9.84
CA PRO A 162 -23.62 -21.51 8.40
C PRO A 162 -22.48 -20.56 7.98
N ASP A 163 -22.30 -19.47 8.71
CA ASP A 163 -21.31 -18.45 8.38
C ASP A 163 -19.88 -18.92 8.70
N ILE A 164 -19.71 -19.66 9.79
CA ILE A 164 -18.44 -20.33 10.12
C ILE A 164 -18.11 -21.41 9.09
N ASP A 165 -19.07 -22.26 8.73
CA ASP A 165 -18.87 -23.32 7.73
C ASP A 165 -18.44 -22.72 6.40
N ARG A 166 -19.11 -21.64 5.96
CA ARG A 166 -18.75 -20.86 4.76
C ARG A 166 -17.33 -20.33 4.84
N ALA A 167 -16.96 -19.63 5.92
CA ALA A 167 -15.66 -18.99 6.06
C ALA A 167 -14.51 -20.01 6.06
N VAL A 168 -14.67 -21.13 6.79
CA VAL A 168 -13.67 -22.20 6.81
C VAL A 168 -13.53 -22.83 5.43
N LEU A 169 -14.64 -23.13 4.77
CA LEU A 169 -14.62 -23.76 3.46
C LEU A 169 -13.98 -22.85 2.40
N LEU A 170 -14.28 -21.55 2.44
CA LEU A 170 -13.68 -20.56 1.54
C LEU A 170 -12.16 -20.49 1.71
N ALA A 171 -11.68 -20.39 2.95
CA ALA A 171 -10.24 -20.31 3.23
C ALA A 171 -9.49 -21.62 2.91
N GLU A 172 -10.05 -22.77 3.25
CA GLU A 172 -9.45 -24.06 2.88
C GLU A 172 -9.44 -24.27 1.37
N THR A 173 -10.47 -23.80 0.67
CA THR A 173 -10.49 -23.82 -0.80
C THR A 173 -9.37 -22.94 -1.35
N GLY A 174 -9.28 -21.67 -0.92
CA GLY A 174 -8.22 -20.74 -1.33
C GLY A 174 -6.81 -21.29 -1.09
N ARG A 175 -6.60 -21.93 0.07
CA ARG A 175 -5.34 -22.61 0.41
C ARG A 175 -5.08 -23.82 -0.49
N ALA A 176 -6.09 -24.65 -0.76
CA ALA A 176 -5.94 -25.86 -1.56
C ALA A 176 -5.64 -25.59 -3.03
N ILE A 177 -6.14 -24.46 -3.56
CA ILE A 177 -5.85 -24.00 -4.92
C ILE A 177 -4.56 -23.15 -5.03
N ASP A 178 -3.85 -22.93 -3.93
CA ASP A 178 -2.59 -22.13 -3.87
C ASP A 178 -2.77 -20.67 -4.30
N TYR A 179 -3.79 -20.01 -3.74
CA TYR A 179 -4.09 -18.60 -3.98
C TYR A 179 -3.55 -17.70 -2.86
N ASP A 180 -2.98 -16.56 -3.23
CA ASP A 180 -2.27 -15.66 -2.30
C ASP A 180 -3.22 -14.91 -1.37
N LEU A 181 -4.35 -14.46 -1.90
CA LEU A 181 -5.37 -13.68 -1.19
C LEU A 181 -6.77 -14.26 -1.43
N VAL A 182 -7.58 -14.28 -0.38
CA VAL A 182 -9.02 -14.50 -0.45
C VAL A 182 -9.71 -13.17 -0.19
N VAL A 183 -10.46 -12.66 -1.17
CA VAL A 183 -11.19 -11.39 -1.03
C VAL A 183 -12.62 -11.68 -0.60
N SER A 184 -12.98 -11.34 0.63
CA SER A 184 -14.32 -11.55 1.19
C SER A 184 -14.69 -10.43 2.16
N GLU A 185 -15.97 -10.04 2.15
CA GLU A 185 -16.56 -9.06 3.08
C GLU A 185 -17.32 -9.73 4.23
N ALA A 186 -17.35 -11.06 4.25
CA ALA A 186 -17.99 -11.82 5.32
C ALA A 186 -17.24 -11.60 6.65
N VAL A 187 -17.98 -11.29 7.71
CA VAL A 187 -17.41 -10.91 9.01
C VAL A 187 -16.63 -12.08 9.62
N GLU A 188 -17.10 -13.30 9.37
CA GLU A 188 -16.53 -14.54 9.87
C GLU A 188 -15.22 -14.91 9.16
N CYS A 189 -15.00 -14.37 7.97
CA CYS A 189 -13.74 -14.47 7.24
C CYS A 189 -12.69 -13.47 7.75
N GLY A 190 -13.12 -12.33 8.31
CA GLY A 190 -12.25 -11.29 8.85
C GLY A 190 -12.26 -11.25 10.37
N GLY A 191 -11.28 -11.90 11.02
CA GLY A 191 -11.15 -11.83 12.48
C GLY A 191 -10.10 -12.77 13.06
N GLU A 192 -9.98 -12.80 14.38
CA GLU A 192 -9.05 -13.66 15.13
C GLU A 192 -9.44 -15.17 15.11
N VAL A 193 -10.16 -15.62 14.10
CA VAL A 193 -10.52 -17.02 13.93
C VAL A 193 -9.31 -17.77 13.37
N ALA A 194 -9.13 -19.05 13.72
CA ALA A 194 -8.03 -19.89 13.20
C ALA A 194 -7.91 -19.87 11.66
N ILE A 195 -9.00 -19.53 10.97
CA ILE A 195 -9.06 -19.33 9.52
C ILE A 195 -8.04 -18.29 9.02
N ALA A 196 -7.79 -17.22 9.77
CA ALA A 196 -6.88 -16.14 9.37
C ALA A 196 -5.41 -16.58 9.27
N THR A 197 -5.03 -17.70 9.90
CA THR A 197 -3.67 -18.27 9.77
C THR A 197 -3.55 -19.25 8.60
N ARG A 198 -4.67 -19.61 7.95
CA ARG A 198 -4.75 -20.65 6.90
C ARG A 198 -4.73 -20.08 5.49
N ALA A 199 -5.34 -18.92 5.31
CA ALA A 199 -5.34 -18.14 4.08
C ALA A 199 -5.33 -16.65 4.43
N ASN A 200 -4.74 -15.83 3.56
CA ASN A 200 -4.76 -14.37 3.74
C ASN A 200 -6.13 -13.84 3.28
N VAL A 201 -7.11 -13.86 4.18
CA VAL A 201 -8.43 -13.31 3.90
C VAL A 201 -8.41 -11.80 4.14
N VAL A 202 -8.85 -11.04 3.14
CA VAL A 202 -8.86 -9.58 3.15
C VAL A 202 -10.18 -9.05 2.59
N THR A 203 -10.61 -7.89 3.06
CA THR A 203 -11.69 -7.11 2.41
C THR A 203 -11.22 -6.54 1.07
N ARG A 204 -12.13 -6.06 0.22
CA ARG A 204 -11.72 -5.39 -1.03
C ARG A 204 -10.84 -4.16 -0.77
N ALA A 205 -11.20 -3.37 0.23
CA ALA A 205 -10.45 -2.18 0.64
C ALA A 205 -9.02 -2.52 1.07
N GLN A 206 -8.81 -3.67 1.71
CA GLN A 206 -7.48 -4.17 2.08
C GLN A 206 -6.73 -4.80 0.89
N ALA A 207 -7.42 -5.45 -0.04
CA ALA A 207 -6.80 -6.06 -1.22
C ALA A 207 -6.15 -5.02 -2.15
N ILE A 208 -6.79 -3.86 -2.34
CA ILE A 208 -6.30 -2.78 -3.21
C ILE A 208 -4.86 -2.36 -2.90
N PRO A 209 -4.49 -1.92 -1.68
CA PRO A 209 -3.13 -1.52 -1.37
C PRO A 209 -2.12 -2.68 -1.48
N ILE A 210 -2.52 -3.92 -1.17
CA ILE A 210 -1.65 -5.10 -1.29
C ILE A 210 -1.31 -5.35 -2.77
N VAL A 211 -2.31 -5.43 -3.64
CA VAL A 211 -2.12 -5.65 -5.08
C VAL A 211 -1.36 -4.49 -5.71
N ALA A 212 -1.72 -3.25 -5.38
CA ALA A 212 -1.02 -2.07 -5.90
C ALA A 212 0.45 -2.05 -5.46
N HIS A 213 0.75 -2.42 -4.22
CA HIS A 213 2.11 -2.52 -3.72
C HIS A 213 2.89 -3.61 -4.45
N TYR A 214 2.32 -4.82 -4.57
CA TYR A 214 2.91 -5.92 -5.33
C TYR A 214 3.25 -5.51 -6.77
N LEU A 215 2.34 -4.81 -7.46
CA LEU A 215 2.60 -4.30 -8.82
C LEU A 215 3.80 -3.34 -8.85
N ARG A 216 3.92 -2.44 -7.87
CA ARG A 216 5.07 -1.52 -7.78
C ARG A 216 6.38 -2.25 -7.53
N CYS A 217 6.38 -3.32 -6.74
CA CYS A 217 7.54 -4.20 -6.58
C CYS A 217 7.96 -4.81 -7.93
N GLN A 218 7.00 -5.16 -8.77
CA GLN A 218 7.23 -5.62 -10.15
C GLN A 218 7.53 -4.50 -11.16
N GLN A 219 7.76 -3.26 -10.70
CA GLN A 219 7.97 -2.08 -11.55
C GLN A 219 6.79 -1.72 -12.45
N VAL A 220 5.58 -2.18 -12.09
CA VAL A 220 4.32 -1.78 -12.71
C VAL A 220 3.68 -0.71 -11.83
N TYR A 221 3.57 0.50 -12.35
CA TYR A 221 3.04 1.65 -11.59
C TYR A 221 1.66 2.02 -12.14
N PRO A 222 0.58 1.42 -11.61
CA PRO A 222 -0.77 1.68 -12.09
C PRO A 222 -1.18 3.13 -11.82
N MET A 223 -1.79 3.77 -12.80
CA MET A 223 -2.52 5.02 -12.61
C MET A 223 -4.00 4.72 -12.36
N HIS A 224 -4.72 5.63 -11.71
CA HIS A 224 -6.15 5.46 -11.40
C HIS A 224 -6.88 4.89 -12.62
N PRO A 225 -7.60 3.76 -12.48
CA PRO A 225 -8.31 3.17 -13.60
C PRO A 225 -9.46 4.11 -13.99
N VAL A 226 -9.28 4.88 -15.07
CA VAL A 226 -10.34 5.75 -15.63
C VAL A 226 -11.38 4.91 -16.39
N ALA A 227 -11.03 3.68 -16.78
CA ALA A 227 -11.95 2.70 -17.33
C ALA A 227 -11.38 1.28 -17.16
N PRO A 228 -12.24 0.25 -17.02
CA PRO A 228 -11.81 -1.17 -16.94
C PRO A 228 -11.08 -1.65 -18.20
N THR A 229 -11.15 -0.90 -19.30
CA THR A 229 -10.58 -1.24 -20.61
C THR A 229 -9.24 -0.58 -20.91
N ARG A 230 -8.79 0.39 -20.10
CA ARG A 230 -7.51 1.07 -20.32
C ARG A 230 -6.61 0.93 -19.11
N ARG A 231 -5.65 0.02 -19.22
CA ARG A 231 -4.51 -0.09 -18.32
C ARG A 231 -3.60 1.12 -18.57
N HIS A 232 -3.62 2.07 -17.64
CA HIS A 232 -2.70 3.19 -17.67
C HIS A 232 -1.59 2.95 -16.66
N THR A 233 -0.35 2.87 -17.14
CA THR A 233 0.84 2.87 -16.29
C THR A 233 1.59 4.16 -16.49
N MET A 234 2.35 4.54 -15.47
CA MET A 234 3.36 5.59 -15.61
C MET A 234 4.74 5.04 -15.28
N ASN A 235 5.78 5.81 -15.61
CA ASN A 235 7.12 5.44 -15.18
C ASN A 235 7.25 5.62 -13.65
N ARG A 236 8.24 4.93 -13.08
CA ARG A 236 8.54 4.96 -11.64
C ARG A 236 8.66 6.38 -11.08
N GLN A 237 9.38 7.26 -11.78
CA GLN A 237 9.65 8.60 -11.30
C GLN A 237 8.37 9.43 -11.22
N GLY A 238 7.57 9.42 -12.27
CA GLY A 238 6.27 10.09 -12.32
C GLY A 238 5.35 9.61 -11.20
N PHE A 239 5.26 8.29 -10.98
CA PHE A 239 4.39 7.71 -9.95
C PHE A 239 4.65 8.28 -8.56
N TYR A 240 5.92 8.29 -8.14
CA TYR A 240 6.25 8.79 -6.81
C TYR A 240 6.17 10.33 -6.74
N ILE A 241 6.35 11.06 -7.84
CA ILE A 241 6.16 12.51 -7.84
C ILE A 241 4.67 12.85 -7.71
N GLU A 242 3.80 12.21 -8.48
CA GLU A 242 2.34 12.37 -8.37
C GLU A 242 1.85 11.98 -6.97
N THR A 243 2.38 10.89 -6.41
CA THR A 243 2.07 10.50 -5.02
C THR A 243 2.50 11.57 -4.01
N VAL A 244 3.64 12.25 -4.22
CA VAL A 244 4.04 13.38 -3.35
C VAL A 244 2.99 14.49 -3.38
N TYR A 245 2.47 14.84 -4.56
CA TYR A 245 1.43 15.87 -4.67
C TYR A 245 0.10 15.43 -4.08
N ALA A 246 -0.26 14.15 -4.21
CA ALA A 246 -1.46 13.60 -3.57
C ALA A 246 -1.36 13.66 -2.04
N CYS A 247 -0.18 13.39 -1.47
CA CYS A 247 0.04 13.41 -0.02
C CYS A 247 0.32 14.81 0.55
N SER A 248 0.85 15.75 -0.24
CA SER A 248 1.11 17.13 0.18
C SER A 248 0.71 18.14 -0.92
N PRO A 249 -0.60 18.37 -1.13
CA PRO A 249 -1.06 19.27 -2.19
C PRO A 249 -0.57 20.72 -2.03
N GLY A 250 -0.30 21.18 -0.81
CA GLY A 250 0.25 22.49 -0.50
C GLY A 250 1.59 22.74 -1.17
N LEU A 251 2.40 21.70 -1.37
CA LEU A 251 3.68 21.78 -2.05
C LEU A 251 3.53 22.22 -3.51
N TRP A 252 2.38 21.93 -4.14
CA TRP A 252 2.05 22.39 -5.50
C TRP A 252 2.01 23.92 -5.57
N HIS A 253 1.40 24.57 -4.58
CA HIS A 253 1.33 26.04 -4.55
C HIS A 253 2.71 26.67 -4.36
N TRP A 254 3.55 26.06 -3.53
CA TRP A 254 4.93 26.52 -3.34
C TRP A 254 5.75 26.37 -4.62
N LEU A 255 5.65 25.21 -5.29
CA LEU A 255 6.28 24.99 -6.59
C LEU A 255 5.83 26.03 -7.62
N GLY A 256 4.53 26.27 -7.74
CA GLY A 256 3.97 27.28 -8.66
C GLY A 256 4.50 28.69 -8.39
N LYS A 257 4.62 29.09 -7.11
CA LYS A 257 5.26 30.35 -6.72
C LYS A 257 6.72 30.40 -7.19
N CYS A 258 7.50 29.35 -6.93
CA CYS A 258 8.90 29.29 -7.33
C CYS A 258 9.08 29.32 -8.85
N GLU A 259 8.22 28.63 -9.62
CA GLU A 259 8.28 28.63 -11.08
C GLU A 259 7.99 30.00 -11.68
N ILE A 260 6.90 30.66 -11.24
CA ILE A 260 6.55 32.00 -11.72
C ILE A 260 7.67 32.98 -11.36
N THR A 261 8.17 32.91 -10.12
CA THR A 261 9.24 33.79 -9.64
C THR A 261 10.52 33.58 -10.45
N ALA A 262 10.95 32.34 -10.69
CA ALA A 262 12.16 32.04 -11.44
C ALA A 262 12.11 32.53 -12.90
N ARG A 263 10.91 32.57 -13.52
CA ARG A 263 10.72 33.13 -14.87
C ARG A 263 10.87 34.65 -14.90
N SER A 264 10.39 35.34 -13.86
CA SER A 264 10.45 36.80 -13.76
C SER A 264 11.76 37.33 -13.15
N HIS A 265 12.41 36.52 -12.31
CA HIS A 265 13.58 36.86 -11.50
C HIS A 265 14.57 35.68 -11.52
N PRO A 266 15.45 35.58 -12.54
CA PRO A 266 16.36 34.44 -12.70
C PRO A 266 17.28 34.17 -11.49
N GLU A 267 17.60 35.18 -10.69
CA GLU A 267 18.32 35.07 -9.42
C GLU A 267 17.59 34.22 -8.37
N SER A 268 16.26 34.07 -8.53
CA SER A 268 15.38 33.26 -7.68
C SER A 268 15.30 31.79 -8.13
N ALA A 269 16.03 31.38 -9.18
CA ALA A 269 16.04 30.00 -9.67
C ALA A 269 16.52 28.97 -8.61
N ALA A 270 17.24 29.42 -7.59
CA ALA A 270 17.63 28.60 -6.44
C ALA A 270 16.40 28.01 -5.70
N PHE A 271 15.31 28.78 -5.55
CA PHE A 271 14.09 28.30 -4.88
C PHE A 271 13.41 27.17 -5.64
N LEU A 272 13.39 27.26 -6.98
CA LEU A 272 12.87 26.19 -7.83
C LEU A 272 13.71 24.91 -7.70
N SER A 273 15.04 25.04 -7.68
CA SER A 273 15.95 23.92 -7.45
C SER A 273 15.74 23.27 -6.06
N GLU A 274 15.55 24.08 -5.03
CA GLU A 274 15.22 23.60 -3.68
C GLU A 274 13.87 22.89 -3.62
N CYS A 275 12.84 23.41 -4.29
CA CYS A 275 11.54 22.73 -4.41
C CYS A 275 11.67 21.35 -5.04
N HIS A 276 12.38 21.25 -6.17
CA HIS A 276 12.65 19.96 -6.80
C HIS A 276 13.45 19.04 -5.88
N ALA A 277 14.37 19.57 -5.06
CA ALA A 277 15.09 18.78 -4.07
C ALA A 277 14.18 18.26 -2.94
N ILE A 278 13.19 19.04 -2.49
CA ILE A 278 12.16 18.59 -1.53
C ILE A 278 11.36 17.44 -2.15
N ILE A 279 10.79 17.65 -3.34
CA ILE A 279 9.99 16.64 -4.06
C ILE A 279 10.80 15.36 -4.30
N GLY A 280 12.05 15.51 -4.77
CA GLY A 280 12.94 14.39 -5.03
C GLY A 280 13.36 13.62 -3.76
N ARG A 281 13.35 14.25 -2.58
CA ARG A 281 13.56 13.58 -1.29
C ARG A 281 12.31 12.86 -0.82
N LEU A 282 11.14 13.49 -0.88
CA LEU A 282 9.87 12.85 -0.53
C LEU A 282 9.56 11.65 -1.45
N SER A 283 9.86 11.77 -2.75
CA SER A 283 9.77 10.68 -3.72
C SER A 283 10.69 9.50 -3.37
N ARG A 284 11.90 9.77 -2.87
CA ARG A 284 12.83 8.72 -2.39
C ARG A 284 12.35 8.09 -1.09
N ALA A 285 11.79 8.88 -0.18
CA ALA A 285 11.16 8.34 1.03
C ALA A 285 10.05 7.34 0.66
N LEU A 286 9.11 7.72 -0.21
CA LEU A 286 8.02 6.82 -0.64
C LEU A 286 8.53 5.52 -1.28
N ARG A 287 9.64 5.56 -2.02
CA ARG A 287 10.29 4.35 -2.55
C ARG A 287 10.82 3.45 -1.43
N ALA A 288 11.47 4.05 -0.44
CA ALA A 288 11.98 3.32 0.72
C ALA A 288 10.84 2.73 1.56
N ARG A 289 9.70 3.42 1.66
CA ARG A 289 8.48 2.86 2.25
C ARG A 289 8.01 1.62 1.53
N ASP A 290 7.96 1.63 0.19
CA ASP A 290 7.64 0.40 -0.56
C ASP A 290 8.69 -0.70 -0.30
N SER A 291 9.99 -0.39 -0.29
CA SER A 291 11.02 -1.39 0.03
C SER A 291 10.83 -2.02 1.42
N LEU A 292 10.54 -1.20 2.43
CA LEU A 292 10.28 -1.66 3.79
C LEU A 292 9.04 -2.55 3.86
N MET A 293 7.94 -2.15 3.22
CA MET A 293 6.72 -2.98 3.17
C MET A 293 6.96 -4.32 2.48
N ALA A 294 7.80 -4.36 1.44
CA ALA A 294 8.19 -5.60 0.79
C ALA A 294 9.03 -6.50 1.71
N ALA A 295 9.94 -5.92 2.50
CA ALA A 295 10.74 -6.64 3.48
C ALA A 295 9.89 -7.19 4.65
N LEU A 296 8.93 -6.41 5.15
CA LEU A 296 7.96 -6.86 6.16
C LEU A 296 7.05 -7.98 5.64
N GLY A 297 6.62 -7.90 4.38
CA GLY A 297 5.81 -8.95 3.74
C GLY A 297 6.60 -10.21 3.36
N ALA A 298 7.94 -10.17 3.43
CA ALA A 298 8.78 -11.31 3.12
C ALA A 298 8.83 -12.32 4.27
N LYS A 299 9.37 -13.51 3.97
CA LYS A 299 9.78 -14.44 5.03
C LYS A 299 10.82 -13.74 5.90
N GLN A 300 10.57 -13.65 7.20
CA GLN A 300 11.41 -12.94 8.16
C GLN A 300 12.73 -13.69 8.40
N THR A 301 13.69 -13.49 7.49
CA THR A 301 15.10 -13.91 7.61
C THR A 301 15.93 -12.74 8.16
N PRO A 302 17.12 -12.99 8.74
CA PRO A 302 18.02 -11.91 9.15
C PRO A 302 18.26 -10.87 8.04
N ASP A 303 18.45 -11.34 6.80
CA ASP A 303 18.63 -10.46 5.64
C ASP A 303 17.38 -9.60 5.35
N ALA A 304 16.18 -10.16 5.47
CA ALA A 304 14.94 -9.40 5.25
C ALA A 304 14.73 -8.33 6.34
N VAL A 305 15.15 -8.63 7.57
CA VAL A 305 15.12 -7.68 8.68
C VAL A 305 16.12 -6.54 8.44
N ASP A 306 17.34 -6.87 8.03
CA ASP A 306 18.39 -5.89 7.69
C ASP A 306 17.96 -4.99 6.53
N ASP A 307 17.44 -5.56 5.45
CA ASP A 307 16.86 -4.83 4.31
C ASP A 307 15.72 -3.88 4.75
N GLY A 308 14.90 -4.32 5.71
CA GLY A 308 13.81 -3.53 6.28
C GLY A 308 14.31 -2.33 7.10
N LEU A 309 15.35 -2.51 7.90
CA LEU A 309 15.99 -1.44 8.67
C LEU A 309 16.72 -0.44 7.76
N ASP A 310 17.46 -0.91 6.76
CA ASP A 310 18.09 -0.06 5.74
C ASP A 310 17.05 0.82 5.02
N ALA A 311 15.88 0.26 4.73
CA ALA A 311 14.77 0.99 4.13
C ALA A 311 14.17 2.03 5.09
N LEU A 312 14.05 1.73 6.39
CA LEU A 312 13.62 2.69 7.42
C LEU A 312 14.58 3.89 7.48
N ASP A 313 15.89 3.62 7.56
CA ASP A 313 16.94 4.63 7.60
C ASP A 313 16.87 5.54 6.39
N HIS A 314 16.73 4.95 5.20
CA HIS A 314 16.62 5.71 3.96
C HIS A 314 15.36 6.58 3.92
N ALA A 315 14.24 6.07 4.43
CA ALA A 315 12.98 6.79 4.51
C ALA A 315 13.13 8.01 5.44
N LEU A 316 13.60 7.80 6.67
CA LEU A 316 13.76 8.87 7.67
C LEU A 316 14.78 9.92 7.26
N LEU A 317 15.92 9.51 6.70
CA LEU A 317 16.93 10.42 6.17
C LEU A 317 16.36 11.30 5.04
N SER A 318 15.55 10.70 4.17
CA SER A 318 14.92 11.41 3.05
C SER A 318 13.83 12.37 3.53
N LEU A 319 12.97 11.95 4.46
CA LEU A 319 11.93 12.78 5.08
C LEU A 319 12.52 13.99 5.82
N CYS A 320 13.44 13.76 6.76
CA CYS A 320 14.09 14.84 7.52
C CYS A 320 14.83 15.80 6.58
N GLY A 321 15.53 15.25 5.58
CA GLY A 321 16.24 16.06 4.61
C GLY A 321 15.31 16.93 3.75
N ALA A 322 14.07 16.53 3.50
CA ALA A 322 13.09 17.34 2.77
C ALA A 322 12.71 18.58 3.61
N VAL A 323 12.45 18.37 4.90
CA VAL A 323 12.17 19.45 5.87
C VAL A 323 13.35 20.40 6.01
N ASP A 324 14.59 19.88 6.06
CA ASP A 324 15.80 20.72 6.15
C ASP A 324 16.03 21.57 4.88
N VAL A 325 15.64 21.08 3.71
CA VAL A 325 15.67 21.89 2.48
C VAL A 325 14.58 22.97 2.56
N LEU A 326 13.37 22.64 3.00
CA LEU A 326 12.29 23.62 3.17
C LEU A 326 12.66 24.72 4.18
N ALA A 327 13.30 24.36 5.30
CA ALA A 327 13.78 25.32 6.29
C ALA A 327 14.78 26.32 5.69
N ARG A 328 15.73 25.81 4.89
CA ARG A 328 16.72 26.64 4.19
C ARG A 328 16.10 27.53 3.12
N SER A 329 15.14 26.97 2.38
CA SER A 329 14.41 27.70 1.36
C SER A 329 13.62 28.86 1.96
N LEU A 330 12.88 28.60 3.04
CA LEU A 330 12.15 29.62 3.76
C LEU A 330 13.08 30.67 4.40
N HIS A 331 14.22 30.25 4.96
CA HIS A 331 15.22 31.18 5.51
C HIS A 331 15.72 32.16 4.45
N SER A 332 16.04 31.67 3.25
CA SER A 332 16.46 32.49 2.12
C SER A 332 15.33 33.40 1.63
N ALA A 333 14.11 32.89 1.51
CA ALA A 333 12.94 33.66 1.09
C ALA A 333 12.61 34.81 2.06
N LEU A 334 12.86 34.62 3.35
CA LEU A 334 12.70 35.65 4.38
C LEU A 334 13.86 36.67 4.40
N LYS A 335 14.88 36.52 3.54
CA LYS A 335 16.09 37.35 3.49
C LYS A 335 16.81 37.43 4.85
N LEU A 336 16.87 36.30 5.57
CA LEU A 336 17.63 36.18 6.80
C LEU A 336 19.15 36.05 6.52
N PRO A 337 20.04 36.32 7.49
CA PRO A 337 21.50 36.27 7.25
C PRO A 337 21.96 34.93 6.66
N GLU A 338 22.67 34.97 5.52
CA GLU A 338 23.07 33.78 4.75
C GLU A 338 23.98 32.83 5.56
N GLU A 339 24.84 33.37 6.42
CA GLU A 339 25.72 32.63 7.32
C GLU A 339 24.95 31.64 8.22
N LYS A 340 23.69 31.97 8.55
CA LYS A 340 22.82 31.16 9.41
C LYS A 340 21.95 30.18 8.63
N ARG A 341 21.92 30.25 7.30
CA ARG A 341 21.04 29.43 6.44
C ARG A 341 21.23 27.94 6.70
N ARG A 342 22.48 27.46 6.78
CA ARG A 342 22.78 26.04 7.04
C ARG A 342 22.28 25.53 8.40
N HIS A 343 21.99 26.44 9.33
CA HIS A 343 21.48 26.13 10.66
C HIS A 343 19.96 26.35 10.79
N ALA A 344 19.27 26.69 9.70
CA ALA A 344 17.83 26.80 9.69
C ALA A 344 17.20 25.42 9.97
N LYS A 345 16.36 25.35 11.01
CA LYS A 345 15.72 24.12 11.47
C LYS A 345 14.25 24.38 11.78
N LEU A 346 13.37 23.56 11.21
CA LEU A 346 11.92 23.62 11.45
C LEU A 346 11.46 22.63 12.54
N HIS A 347 12.23 21.59 12.83
CA HIS A 347 11.95 20.65 13.93
C HIS A 347 12.31 21.21 15.31
N VAL A 348 13.26 22.16 15.39
CA VAL A 348 13.64 22.82 16.64
C VAL A 348 12.74 24.02 16.90
N ARG A 349 12.04 24.03 18.03
CA ARG A 349 11.07 25.08 18.40
C ARG A 349 11.62 26.51 18.27
N GLN A 350 12.87 26.75 18.67
CA GLN A 350 13.50 28.07 18.56
C GLN A 350 13.69 28.50 17.09
N GLY A 351 14.22 27.61 16.24
CA GLY A 351 14.43 27.88 14.81
C GLY A 351 13.11 28.04 14.07
N TYR A 352 12.15 27.18 14.39
CA TYR A 352 10.78 27.27 13.90
C TYR A 352 10.15 28.63 14.22
N ASN A 353 10.14 29.05 15.48
CA ASN A 353 9.57 30.34 15.90
C ASN A 353 10.23 31.53 15.20
N GLN A 354 11.54 31.45 14.93
CA GLN A 354 12.25 32.49 14.19
C GLN A 354 11.78 32.58 12.73
N LEU A 355 11.67 31.45 12.04
CA LEU A 355 11.24 31.39 10.63
C LEU A 355 9.76 31.76 10.49
N LEU A 356 8.95 31.40 11.47
CA LEU A 356 7.50 31.59 11.41
C LEU A 356 7.03 32.93 12.02
N LYS A 357 7.92 33.70 12.66
CA LYS A 357 7.62 35.04 13.22
C LYS A 357 6.90 36.00 12.24
N PRO A 358 7.23 36.03 10.94
CA PRO A 358 6.59 36.96 9.99
C PRO A 358 5.13 36.59 9.66
N PHE A 359 4.73 35.34 9.89
CA PHE A 359 3.39 34.86 9.55
C PHE A 359 2.43 35.10 10.71
N PRO A 360 1.24 35.68 10.46
CA PRO A 360 0.27 35.98 11.51
C PRO A 360 -0.27 34.71 12.17
N GLY A 361 -0.81 34.87 13.38
CA GLY A 361 -1.61 33.82 14.02
C GLY A 361 -2.91 33.59 13.26
N GLY A 362 -3.41 32.36 13.30
CA GLY A 362 -4.63 31.97 12.59
C GLY A 362 -4.82 30.46 12.59
N GLU A 363 -5.88 29.98 11.94
CA GLU A 363 -6.20 28.55 11.89
C GLU A 363 -5.09 27.74 11.20
N MET A 364 -4.65 28.17 10.01
CA MET A 364 -3.56 27.49 9.29
C MET A 364 -2.26 27.47 10.10
N ARG A 365 -1.92 28.58 10.75
CA ARG A 365 -0.76 28.65 11.63
C ARG A 365 -0.87 27.65 12.79
N SER A 366 -2.03 27.56 13.42
CA SER A 366 -2.28 26.61 14.51
C SER A 366 -2.11 25.16 14.05
N ARG A 367 -2.53 24.83 12.82
CA ARG A 367 -2.32 23.50 12.22
C ARG A 367 -0.83 23.20 11.95
N VAL A 368 -0.04 24.19 11.53
CA VAL A 368 1.42 24.04 11.39
C VAL A 368 2.08 23.88 12.76
N ASP A 369 1.66 24.66 13.77
CA ASP A 369 2.20 24.59 15.12
C ASP A 369 1.98 23.20 15.75
N ALA A 370 0.80 22.59 15.54
CA ALA A 370 0.49 21.23 15.99
C ALA A 370 1.37 20.19 15.30
N ALA A 371 1.45 20.21 13.96
CA ALA A 371 2.28 19.28 13.20
C ALA A 371 3.78 19.41 13.51
N GLN A 372 4.25 20.60 13.92
CA GLN A 372 5.65 20.82 14.31
C GLN A 372 6.02 20.07 15.60
N ALA A 373 5.09 19.91 16.53
CA ALA A 373 5.36 19.21 17.78
C ALA A 373 5.68 17.72 17.51
N GLU A 374 4.92 17.09 16.63
CA GLU A 374 5.14 15.70 16.20
C GLU A 374 6.41 15.56 15.33
N LEU A 375 6.77 16.58 14.56
CA LEU A 375 7.95 16.57 13.70
C LEU A 375 9.26 16.38 14.48
N ASP A 376 9.34 16.86 15.72
CA ASP A 376 10.50 16.65 16.59
C ASP A 376 10.75 15.16 16.88
N VAL A 377 9.69 14.36 17.00
CA VAL A 377 9.76 12.91 17.21
C VAL A 377 10.45 12.22 16.03
N VAL A 378 10.08 12.58 14.79
CA VAL A 378 10.72 12.03 13.57
C VAL A 378 12.22 12.31 13.54
N PHE A 379 12.63 13.54 13.90
CA PHE A 379 14.03 13.93 13.90
C PHE A 379 14.83 13.26 15.02
N LYS A 380 14.23 13.05 16.19
CA LYS A 380 14.81 12.25 17.28
C LYS A 380 15.02 10.81 16.83
N LEU A 381 13.98 10.18 16.28
CA LEU A 381 14.04 8.81 15.75
C LEU A 381 15.18 8.64 14.75
N ARG A 382 15.28 9.55 13.77
CA ARG A 382 16.36 9.57 12.79
C ARG A 382 17.76 9.70 13.43
N ASN A 383 17.90 10.53 14.46
CA ASN A 383 19.21 10.73 15.09
C ASN A 383 19.64 9.51 15.90
N THR A 384 18.70 8.86 16.56
CA THR A 384 18.94 7.66 17.35
C THR A 384 19.36 6.47 16.48
N ILE A 385 18.69 6.28 15.35
CA ILE A 385 19.07 5.28 14.34
C ILE A 385 20.51 5.47 13.86
N HIS A 386 20.96 6.72 13.75
CA HIS A 386 22.34 7.01 13.35
C HIS A 386 23.37 6.82 14.48
N SER A 387 22.95 6.79 15.74
CA SER A 387 23.84 6.60 16.90
C SER A 387 23.89 5.16 17.40
N GLU A 388 22.79 4.42 17.25
CA GLU A 388 22.63 3.04 17.73
C GLU A 388 21.99 2.19 16.64
N VAL A 389 22.50 0.96 16.45
CA VAL A 389 21.86 0.00 15.55
C VAL A 389 20.55 -0.43 16.20
N LEU A 390 19.42 -0.22 15.51
CA LEU A 390 18.14 -0.71 16.01
C LEU A 390 18.13 -2.24 15.99
N ASP A 391 17.95 -2.83 17.16
CA ASP A 391 17.69 -4.27 17.26
C ASP A 391 16.22 -4.52 16.92
N ALA A 392 16.00 -5.09 15.74
CA ALA A 392 14.71 -5.60 15.34
C ALA A 392 14.46 -6.96 16.01
N ILE A 393 13.34 -7.06 16.73
CA ILE A 393 12.86 -8.29 17.33
C ILE A 393 11.62 -8.71 16.54
N GLY A 394 11.59 -9.96 16.07
CA GLY A 394 10.35 -10.50 15.50
C GLY A 394 9.20 -10.32 16.51
N ALA A 395 8.10 -9.69 16.09
CA ALA A 395 6.94 -9.52 16.95
C ALA A 395 6.50 -10.92 17.42
N THR A 396 6.46 -11.16 18.73
CA THR A 396 6.19 -12.49 19.28
C THR A 396 4.86 -12.49 20.00
N ASP A 397 4.01 -13.46 19.65
CA ASP A 397 2.81 -13.77 20.42
C ASP A 397 3.10 -14.85 21.46
N PHE A 398 2.38 -14.74 22.57
CA PHE A 398 2.23 -15.82 23.54
C PHE A 398 0.95 -16.58 23.23
N GLU A 399 1.07 -17.84 22.82
CA GLU A 399 -0.06 -18.75 22.94
C GLU A 399 -0.35 -19.05 24.44
N PRO A 400 -1.60 -19.42 24.81
CA PRO A 400 -1.96 -19.81 26.18
C PRO A 400 -1.13 -20.96 26.76
N ASN A 401 -0.43 -21.72 25.91
CA ASN A 401 0.45 -22.83 26.25
C ASN A 401 1.93 -22.42 26.42
N GLY A 402 2.26 -21.13 26.28
CA GLY A 402 3.62 -20.60 26.51
C GLY A 402 4.57 -20.72 25.33
N THR A 403 4.09 -21.10 24.15
CA THR A 403 4.91 -21.20 22.94
C THR A 403 5.04 -19.82 22.28
N LEU A 404 6.27 -19.39 21.99
CA LEU A 404 6.57 -18.14 21.27
C LEU A 404 6.51 -18.41 19.77
N PHE A 405 5.64 -17.70 19.05
CA PHE A 405 5.64 -17.70 17.59
C PHE A 405 5.90 -16.29 17.05
N PRO A 406 6.81 -16.12 16.09
CA PRO A 406 6.94 -14.86 15.37
C PRO A 406 5.66 -14.61 14.58
N ARG A 407 5.04 -13.44 14.74
CA ARG A 407 3.96 -12.96 13.88
C ARG A 407 4.55 -12.63 12.52
N ALA A 408 4.08 -13.34 11.49
CA ALA A 408 4.43 -13.00 10.12
C ALA A 408 3.88 -11.61 9.78
N GLY A 409 4.73 -10.74 9.23
CA GLY A 409 4.34 -9.39 8.80
C GLY A 409 4.40 -8.29 9.86
N GLU A 410 4.71 -8.62 11.12
CA GLU A 410 4.92 -7.63 12.19
C GLU A 410 6.38 -7.69 12.68
N LEU A 411 7.05 -6.54 12.66
CA LEU A 411 8.40 -6.37 13.18
C LEU A 411 8.37 -5.29 14.25
N ASP A 412 8.82 -5.62 15.44
CA ASP A 412 9.03 -4.65 16.51
C ASP A 412 10.49 -4.19 16.48
N ILE A 413 10.71 -2.91 16.67
CA ILE A 413 12.03 -2.38 16.98
C ILE A 413 12.12 -2.10 18.48
N LEU A 414 13.27 -2.38 19.08
CA LEU A 414 13.59 -1.84 20.39
C LEU A 414 13.92 -0.35 20.23
N LEU A 415 13.17 0.49 20.94
CA LEU A 415 13.48 1.89 21.08
C LEU A 415 14.62 2.05 22.09
N PRO A 416 15.69 2.78 21.76
CA PRO A 416 16.67 3.18 22.75
C PRO A 416 16.06 3.99 23.89
N ASP A 417 16.66 3.93 25.07
CA ASP A 417 16.16 4.54 26.30
C ASP A 417 15.82 6.03 26.11
N GLU A 418 16.62 6.76 25.33
CA GLU A 418 16.38 8.17 25.03
C GLU A 418 15.05 8.43 24.28
N ILE A 419 14.64 7.53 23.38
CA ILE A 419 13.34 7.63 22.68
C ILE A 419 12.23 7.11 23.58
N ALA A 420 12.45 6.02 24.29
CA ALA A 420 11.46 5.49 25.23
C ALA A 420 11.09 6.57 26.25
N ASP A 421 12.07 7.29 26.79
CA ASP A 421 11.88 8.42 27.70
C ASP A 421 11.17 9.62 27.02
N ALA A 422 11.56 9.97 25.79
CA ALA A 422 10.86 11.02 25.04
C ALA A 422 9.41 10.63 24.68
N ALA A 423 9.13 9.33 24.54
CA ALA A 423 7.80 8.79 24.27
C ALA A 423 6.95 8.70 25.54
N VAL A 424 7.53 8.63 26.74
CA VAL A 424 6.79 8.72 28.02
C VAL A 424 6.04 10.04 28.13
N ASP A 425 6.61 11.12 27.59
CA ASP A 425 5.98 12.45 27.58
C ASP A 425 4.84 12.60 26.55
N LEU A 426 4.69 11.63 25.62
CA LEU A 426 3.58 11.59 24.69
C LEU A 426 2.33 11.01 25.38
N ASP A 427 1.17 11.61 25.10
CA ASP A 427 -0.11 11.08 25.57
C ASP A 427 -0.37 9.67 24.98
N ASP A 428 -1.26 8.90 25.63
CA ASP A 428 -1.55 7.51 25.24
C ASP A 428 -2.05 7.39 23.79
N VAL A 429 -2.80 8.39 23.30
CA VAL A 429 -3.34 8.39 21.92
C VAL A 429 -2.20 8.55 20.93
N THR A 430 -1.31 9.50 21.20
CA THR A 430 -0.13 9.73 20.38
C THR A 430 0.78 8.50 20.42
N ARG A 431 1.14 7.96 21.59
CA ARG A 431 1.96 6.72 21.66
C ARG A 431 1.36 5.57 20.87
N SER A 432 0.05 5.35 20.99
CA SER A 432 -0.63 4.29 20.24
C SER A 432 -0.59 4.53 18.74
N ALA A 433 -0.68 5.77 18.27
CA ALA A 433 -0.59 6.12 16.85
C ALA A 433 0.82 5.84 16.27
N TRP A 434 1.87 6.05 17.08
CA TRP A 434 3.24 5.69 16.73
C TRP A 434 3.54 4.19 16.91
N GLY A 435 2.56 3.38 17.34
CA GLY A 435 2.74 1.96 17.61
C GLY A 435 3.70 1.65 18.76
N ILE A 436 3.88 2.59 19.69
CA ILE A 436 4.81 2.48 20.82
C ILE A 436 4.13 1.76 21.98
N SER A 437 4.76 0.68 22.46
CA SER A 437 4.32 -0.11 23.60
C SER A 437 5.52 -0.43 24.51
N GLY A 438 5.67 0.35 25.58
CA GLY A 438 6.84 0.27 26.46
C GLY A 438 8.13 0.60 25.70
N PRO A 439 9.17 -0.27 25.74
CA PRO A 439 10.43 -0.04 25.01
C PRO A 439 10.37 -0.53 23.55
N ARG A 440 9.20 -0.94 23.06
CA ARG A 440 9.02 -1.47 21.70
C ARG A 440 8.19 -0.53 20.86
N ALA A 441 8.45 -0.53 19.57
CA ALA A 441 7.58 0.13 18.62
C ALA A 441 7.43 -0.71 17.36
N ARG A 442 6.19 -0.76 16.86
CA ARG A 442 5.87 -1.43 15.60
C ARG A 442 6.46 -0.66 14.43
N LEU A 443 7.26 -1.33 13.61
CA LEU A 443 7.99 -0.68 12.51
C LEU A 443 7.06 -0.06 11.46
N ASP A 444 5.99 -0.75 11.09
CA ASP A 444 4.99 -0.29 10.14
C ASP A 444 4.26 0.96 10.63
N ALA A 445 3.82 0.96 11.89
CA ALA A 445 3.14 2.10 12.52
C ALA A 445 4.07 3.32 12.65
N LEU A 446 5.32 3.12 13.08
CA LEU A 446 6.32 4.18 13.15
C LEU A 446 6.56 4.83 11.79
N LEU A 447 6.69 4.02 10.74
CA LEU A 447 6.89 4.49 9.39
C LEU A 447 5.69 5.30 8.92
N ASP A 448 4.48 4.73 9.02
CA ASP A 448 3.27 5.40 8.56
C ASP A 448 3.03 6.72 9.30
N GLN A 449 3.23 6.76 10.61
CA GLN A 449 3.12 7.99 11.39
C GLN A 449 4.21 9.02 11.03
N SER A 450 5.43 8.58 10.73
CA SER A 450 6.51 9.46 10.25
C SER A 450 6.16 10.11 8.91
N PHE A 451 5.60 9.33 7.98
CA PHE A 451 5.11 9.86 6.70
C PHE A 451 3.96 10.83 6.91
N ALA A 452 2.93 10.45 7.66
CA ALA A 452 1.78 11.30 7.95
C ALA A 452 2.24 12.65 8.53
N THR A 453 3.06 12.61 9.57
CA THR A 453 3.60 13.81 10.25
C THR A 453 4.33 14.74 9.27
N VAL A 454 5.28 14.21 8.49
CA VAL A 454 6.13 15.03 7.61
C VAL A 454 5.34 15.58 6.42
N PHE A 455 4.50 14.76 5.77
CA PHE A 455 3.69 15.20 4.64
C PHE A 455 2.65 16.24 5.07
N THR A 456 1.98 16.05 6.22
CA THR A 456 1.04 17.02 6.79
C THR A 456 1.74 18.32 7.17
N PHE A 457 2.91 18.26 7.80
CA PHE A 457 3.68 19.45 8.15
C PHE A 457 4.08 20.25 6.90
N ILE A 458 4.64 19.59 5.88
CA ILE A 458 5.03 20.23 4.62
C ILE A 458 3.80 20.80 3.90
N ASP A 459 2.67 20.06 3.86
CA ASP A 459 1.43 20.52 3.23
C ASP A 459 0.95 21.83 3.89
N HIS A 460 0.77 21.81 5.20
CA HIS A 460 0.28 22.98 5.94
C HIS A 460 1.24 24.16 5.84
N LEU A 461 2.55 23.93 5.96
CA LEU A 461 3.54 25.00 5.86
C LEU A 461 3.57 25.62 4.47
N CYS A 462 3.57 24.80 3.42
CA CYS A 462 3.53 25.31 2.04
C CYS A 462 2.21 26.04 1.74
N ARG A 463 1.06 25.59 2.30
CA ARG A 463 -0.20 26.36 2.22
C ARG A 463 -0.12 27.70 2.94
N LEU A 464 0.47 27.75 4.13
CA LEU A 464 0.66 29.00 4.86
C LEU A 464 1.54 29.97 4.08
N ILE A 465 2.67 29.50 3.54
CA ILE A 465 3.57 30.31 2.70
C ILE A 465 2.88 30.75 1.40
N ALA A 466 2.02 29.90 0.84
CA ALA A 466 1.28 30.21 -0.37
C ALA A 466 0.18 31.26 -0.14
N ALA A 467 -0.54 31.18 0.98
CA ALA A 467 -1.68 32.04 1.28
C ALA A 467 -1.30 33.42 1.81
N GLU A 468 -0.18 33.53 2.52
CA GLU A 468 0.21 34.77 3.17
C GLU A 468 1.03 35.68 2.25
N PHE A 469 0.67 36.97 2.26
CA PHE A 469 1.37 38.01 1.52
C PHE A 469 2.36 38.73 2.44
N LEU A 470 3.65 38.47 2.25
CA LEU A 470 4.71 39.17 2.97
C LEU A 470 5.30 40.27 2.08
N LEU A 471 4.57 41.38 1.99
CA LEU A 471 5.04 42.61 1.36
C LEU A 471 6.40 43.01 1.98
N ASP A 472 7.35 43.44 1.14
CA ASP A 472 8.74 43.81 1.48
C ASP A 472 9.75 42.64 1.64
N ARG A 473 9.38 41.39 1.36
CA ARG A 473 10.32 40.24 1.37
C ARG A 473 10.79 39.85 -0.03
N ASP A 474 11.30 38.63 -0.19
CA ASP A 474 11.73 38.11 -1.49
C ASP A 474 10.55 38.03 -2.49
N PRO A 475 10.79 38.26 -3.81
CA PRO A 475 9.80 38.05 -4.86
C PRO A 475 8.96 36.79 -4.75
N VAL A 476 9.55 35.70 -4.28
CA VAL A 476 8.82 34.43 -4.13
C VAL A 476 7.70 34.49 -3.07
N LEU A 477 7.76 35.42 -2.11
CA LEU A 477 6.80 35.52 -0.99
C LEU A 477 5.69 36.55 -1.22
N TYR A 478 5.81 37.46 -2.19
CA TYR A 478 4.77 38.46 -2.47
C TYR A 478 3.98 38.17 -3.76
N LEU A 479 4.42 37.22 -4.60
CA LEU A 479 3.68 36.83 -5.81
C LEU A 479 2.42 36.02 -5.44
N ASP A 480 1.28 36.44 -5.99
CA ASP A 480 0.03 35.71 -5.90
C ASP A 480 -0.03 34.59 -6.95
N VAL A 481 -0.50 33.41 -6.55
CA VAL A 481 -0.73 32.28 -7.45
C VAL A 481 -2.19 31.84 -7.32
N LEU A 482 -3.11 32.77 -7.57
CA LEU A 482 -4.49 32.45 -7.90
C LEU A 482 -4.53 31.80 -9.29
N GLY A 483 -4.19 30.51 -9.40
CA GLY A 483 -4.36 29.79 -10.67
C GLY A 483 -3.62 28.48 -10.90
N ALA A 484 -2.84 27.95 -9.94
CA ALA A 484 -2.16 26.67 -10.13
C ALA A 484 -3.17 25.50 -10.06
N GLN A 485 -3.86 25.21 -11.17
CA GLN A 485 -4.67 24.00 -11.31
C GLN A 485 -3.77 22.76 -11.25
N SER A 486 -4.28 21.71 -10.59
CA SER A 486 -3.66 20.38 -10.52
C SER A 486 -3.37 19.82 -11.93
N PRO A 487 -2.24 19.12 -12.14
CA PRO A 487 -1.91 18.48 -13.42
C PRO A 487 -2.77 17.23 -13.69
N SER A 488 -3.77 16.93 -12.84
CA SER A 488 -4.73 15.83 -13.07
C SER A 488 -5.61 16.00 -14.31
N GLY A 489 -5.48 17.10 -15.07
CA GLY A 489 -5.85 17.14 -16.47
C GLY A 489 -4.73 16.52 -17.29
N ALA A 490 -4.90 15.25 -17.67
CA ALA A 490 -3.98 14.49 -18.51
C ALA A 490 -3.55 15.27 -19.77
N ASP A 491 -2.46 16.03 -19.67
CA ASP A 491 -1.52 16.37 -20.73
C ASP A 491 -0.47 17.35 -20.17
N SER A 492 0.80 17.13 -20.54
CA SER A 492 1.98 17.96 -20.28
C SER A 492 2.74 17.81 -18.95
N ILE A 493 3.53 16.72 -18.85
CA ILE A 493 4.90 16.87 -18.33
C ILE A 493 5.77 17.27 -19.53
N PRO A 494 6.45 18.44 -19.52
CA PRO A 494 7.43 18.76 -20.54
C PRO A 494 8.63 17.83 -20.33
N THR A 495 8.72 16.76 -21.12
CA THR A 495 9.95 15.99 -21.24
C THR A 495 10.98 16.86 -21.93
N GLY A 496 11.82 17.53 -21.14
CA GLY A 496 13.03 18.20 -21.61
C GLY A 496 14.04 17.19 -22.15
N TYR A 497 13.78 16.68 -23.35
CA TYR A 497 14.75 16.07 -24.24
C TYR A 497 14.57 16.73 -25.60
N ASP A 498 15.00 17.99 -25.68
CA ASP A 498 15.11 18.67 -26.95
C ASP A 498 16.23 17.99 -27.73
N SER A 499 15.84 17.32 -28.80
CA SER A 499 16.69 16.56 -29.69
C SER A 499 17.85 17.44 -30.18
N LEU A 500 19.07 17.05 -29.82
CA LEU A 500 20.29 17.46 -30.50
C LEU A 500 20.13 17.19 -31.99
N LYS A 501 19.93 18.28 -32.75
CA LYS A 501 20.04 18.31 -34.21
C LYS A 501 21.37 17.67 -34.61
N ARG A 502 21.32 16.46 -35.19
CA ARG A 502 22.45 15.91 -35.94
C ARG A 502 22.66 16.78 -37.18
N PRO A 503 23.87 17.30 -37.44
CA PRO A 503 24.16 17.96 -38.70
C PRO A 503 24.10 16.93 -39.83
N ARG A 504 23.42 17.28 -40.93
CA ARG A 504 23.56 16.58 -42.22
C ARG A 504 25.00 16.76 -42.69
N LEU A 505 25.71 15.65 -42.85
CA LEU A 505 26.93 15.61 -43.65
C LEU A 505 26.47 15.37 -45.09
N ASP A 506 26.64 16.38 -45.93
CA ASP A 506 26.60 16.23 -47.38
C ASP A 506 27.87 15.51 -47.84
N GLY A 507 27.69 14.45 -48.60
CA GLY A 507 28.70 13.63 -49.26
C GLY A 507 28.03 12.67 -50.23
#